data_AF-A0A0L6JUD0-F1
#
_entry.id   AF-A0A0L6JUD0-F1
#
_cell.length_a   1.000
_cell.length_b   1.000
_cell.length_c   1.000
_cell.angle_alpha   90.00
_cell.angle_beta   90.00
_cell.angle_gamma   90.00
#
_symmetry.space_group_name_H-M   'P 1'
#
loop_
_entity.id
_entity.type
_entity.pdbx_description
1 polymer ?
#
loop_
_entity_poly.entity_id
_entity_poly.type
_entity_poly.pdbx_seq_one_letter_code
_entity_poly.pdbx_strand_id
1 'polypeptide(L)'
;MSKKYILMALIILIAVSIPFLIYKSQDLARTYKKEAQRALERTSRLDKSILKVSDIKHLPEPVQKYLRYVGIIGKEKVYNFRAVTDGQMKMNPNKDEWSDINSEQYNFFDDELTRLFYMKVNMFHIPVLGLHSYNRKEARMHIKAAGIFTVLDAKGEEMRIGDTTTLLNDMCFFALLP
;
A
#
# COMPACT_ATOMS: atom_id res chain seq x y z
N MET A 1 29.99 22.71 -36.58
CA MET A 1 30.06 21.54 -35.69
C MET A 1 29.69 20.30 -36.51
N SER A 2 30.57 19.29 -36.63
CA SER A 2 30.32 18.17 -37.56
C SER A 2 29.09 17.34 -37.14
N LYS A 3 28.29 16.88 -38.10
CA LYS A 3 27.10 16.04 -37.85
C LYS A 3 27.41 14.81 -36.98
N LYS A 4 28.65 14.31 -37.00
CA LYS A 4 29.12 13.18 -36.19
C LYS A 4 29.13 13.49 -34.69
N TYR A 5 29.50 14.71 -34.29
CA TYR A 5 29.52 15.08 -32.86
C TYR A 5 28.10 15.25 -32.30
N ILE A 6 27.17 15.78 -33.11
CA ILE A 6 25.75 15.89 -32.72
C ILE A 6 25.15 14.50 -32.54
N LEU A 7 25.42 13.57 -33.48
CA LEU A 7 24.95 12.19 -33.38
C LEU A 7 25.52 11.47 -32.15
N MET A 8 26.82 11.63 -31.88
CA MET A 8 27.48 11.05 -30.70
C MET A 8 26.90 11.60 -29.40
N ALA A 9 26.65 12.90 -29.31
CA ALA A 9 26.03 13.52 -28.14
C ALA A 9 24.60 13.01 -27.90
N LEU A 10 23.80 12.83 -28.96
CA LEU A 10 22.45 12.26 -28.85
C LEU A 10 22.46 10.81 -28.36
N ILE A 11 23.39 9.99 -28.85
CA ILE A 11 23.52 8.59 -28.41
C ILE A 11 23.88 8.54 -26.92
N ILE A 12 24.84 9.35 -26.48
CA ILE A 12 25.23 9.42 -25.07
C ILE A 12 24.05 9.89 -24.21
N LEU A 13 23.30 10.90 -24.66
CA LEU A 13 22.13 11.40 -23.94
C LEU A 13 21.07 10.31 -23.78
N ILE A 14 20.80 9.53 -24.82
CA ILE A 14 19.83 8.41 -24.78
C ILE A 14 20.35 7.30 -23.85
N ALA A 15 21.63 6.94 -23.96
CA ALA A 15 22.25 5.90 -23.15
C ALA A 15 22.21 6.21 -21.65
N VAL A 16 22.29 7.49 -21.27
CA VAL A 16 22.18 7.93 -19.87
C VAL A 16 20.73 8.12 -19.42
N SER A 17 19.87 8.67 -20.28
CA SER A 17 18.48 8.98 -19.92
C SER A 17 17.62 7.74 -19.73
N ILE A 18 17.77 6.69 -20.54
CA ILE A 18 16.95 5.48 -20.43
C ILE A 18 17.12 4.79 -19.06
N PRO A 19 18.34 4.45 -18.60
CA PRO A 19 18.53 3.86 -17.28
C PRO A 19 18.04 4.76 -16.14
N PHE A 20 18.23 6.08 -16.27
CA PHE A 20 17.75 7.04 -15.28
C PHE A 20 16.22 7.05 -15.19
N LEU A 21 15.52 7.03 -16.31
CA LEU A 21 14.06 6.98 -16.36
C LEU A 21 13.52 5.64 -15.81
N ILE A 22 14.15 4.52 -16.14
CA ILE A 22 13.81 3.20 -15.57
C ILE A 22 13.98 3.25 -14.05
N TYR A 23 15.11 3.77 -13.57
CA TYR A 23 15.35 3.92 -12.14
C TYR A 23 14.29 4.80 -11.48
N LYS A 24 13.91 5.93 -12.07
CA LYS A 24 12.85 6.81 -11.53
C LYS A 24 11.47 6.15 -11.55
N SER A 25 11.15 5.38 -12.60
CA SER A 25 9.83 4.71 -12.74
C SER A 25 9.51 3.74 -11.59
N GLN A 26 10.54 3.20 -10.93
CA GLN A 26 10.41 2.21 -9.86
C GLN A 26 10.40 2.83 -8.46
N ASP A 27 10.40 4.15 -8.34
CA ASP A 27 10.54 4.86 -7.06
C ASP A 27 9.47 4.47 -6.03
N LEU A 28 8.19 4.46 -6.42
CA LEU A 28 7.10 4.07 -5.52
C LEU A 28 7.20 2.59 -5.11
N ALA A 29 7.53 1.71 -6.06
CA ALA A 29 7.70 0.28 -5.78
C ALA A 29 8.85 0.02 -4.81
N ARG A 30 9.97 0.73 -4.95
CA ARG A 30 11.09 0.64 -4.01
C ARG A 30 10.72 1.14 -2.63
N THR A 31 10.02 2.27 -2.55
CA THR A 31 9.54 2.82 -1.27
C THR A 31 8.62 1.82 -0.58
N TYR A 32 7.62 1.29 -1.28
CA TYR A 32 6.73 0.26 -0.76
C TYR A 32 7.49 -0.96 -0.21
N LYS A 33 8.36 -1.56 -1.03
CA LYS A 33 9.12 -2.76 -0.62
C LYS A 33 10.01 -2.49 0.59
N LYS A 34 10.65 -1.32 0.64
CA LYS A 34 11.52 -0.92 1.73
C LYS A 34 10.74 -0.75 3.04
N GLU A 35 9.61 -0.07 3.01
CA GLU A 35 8.78 0.14 4.20
C GLU A 35 8.11 -1.16 4.67
N ALA A 36 7.62 -1.98 3.74
CA ALA A 36 7.07 -3.30 4.06
C ALA A 36 8.11 -4.21 4.70
N GLN A 37 9.33 -4.27 4.14
CA GLN A 37 10.42 -5.07 4.70
C GLN A 37 10.81 -4.62 6.11
N ARG A 38 10.91 -3.30 6.34
CA ARG A 38 11.19 -2.75 7.67
C ARG A 38 10.13 -3.15 8.69
N ALA A 39 8.86 -3.04 8.33
CA ALA A 39 7.75 -3.39 9.22
C ALA A 39 7.65 -4.92 9.45
N LEU A 40 7.99 -5.74 8.46
CA LEU A 40 8.11 -7.20 8.63
C LEU A 40 9.21 -7.56 9.62
N GLU A 41 10.42 -6.99 9.47
CA GLU A 41 11.54 -7.22 10.39
C GLU A 41 11.26 -6.73 11.81
N ARG A 42 10.48 -5.66 11.95
CA ARG A 42 10.04 -5.14 13.24
C ARG A 42 9.02 -6.06 13.89
N THR A 43 7.98 -6.46 13.18
CA THR A 43 6.91 -7.32 13.72
C THR A 43 7.34 -8.77 13.94
N SER A 44 8.33 -9.28 13.20
CA SER A 44 8.85 -10.64 13.40
C SER A 44 9.52 -10.86 14.76
N ARG A 45 9.84 -9.78 15.48
CA ARG A 45 10.47 -9.80 16.81
C ARG A 45 9.44 -9.78 17.94
N LEU A 46 8.16 -9.64 17.63
CA LEU A 46 7.09 -9.59 18.63
C LEU A 46 6.76 -10.99 19.13
N ASP A 47 6.45 -11.08 20.43
CA ASP A 47 6.03 -12.33 21.04
C ASP A 47 4.65 -12.75 20.51
N LYS A 48 4.51 -14.01 20.12
CA LYS A 48 3.27 -14.58 19.58
C LYS A 48 2.29 -14.93 20.71
N SER A 49 1.96 -13.91 21.49
CA SER A 49 1.10 -14.07 22.65
C SER A 49 -0.33 -14.43 22.23
N ILE A 50 -0.98 -15.27 23.03
CA ILE A 50 -2.39 -15.63 22.85
C ILE A 50 -3.29 -14.48 23.30
N LEU A 51 -4.29 -14.16 22.50
CA LEU A 51 -5.29 -13.16 22.83
C LEU A 51 -6.24 -13.66 23.92
N LYS A 52 -6.27 -12.95 25.04
CA LYS A 52 -7.09 -13.29 26.22
C LYS A 52 -8.32 -12.39 26.33
N VAL A 53 -9.34 -12.85 27.07
CA VAL A 53 -10.52 -12.03 27.40
C VAL A 53 -10.12 -10.74 28.15
N SER A 54 -9.07 -10.78 28.97
CA SER A 54 -8.53 -9.61 29.66
C SER A 54 -8.10 -8.50 28.70
N ASP A 55 -7.56 -8.87 27.54
CA ASP A 55 -6.95 -7.95 26.59
C ASP A 55 -8.00 -7.07 25.91
N ILE A 56 -9.25 -7.54 25.84
CA ILE A 56 -10.36 -6.81 25.19
C ILE A 56 -11.24 -6.03 26.18
N LYS A 57 -11.04 -6.18 27.50
CA LYS A 57 -11.93 -5.57 28.53
C LYS A 57 -12.04 -4.04 28.44
N HIS A 58 -10.99 -3.38 27.97
CA HIS A 58 -10.92 -1.93 27.83
C HIS A 58 -11.66 -1.41 26.58
N LEU A 59 -12.04 -2.29 25.65
CA LEU A 59 -12.70 -1.91 24.40
C LEU A 59 -14.21 -1.66 24.62
N PRO A 60 -14.87 -0.88 23.75
CA PRO A 60 -16.31 -0.72 23.81
C PRO A 60 -17.06 -2.06 23.75
N GLU A 61 -18.19 -2.16 24.47
CA GLU A 61 -18.98 -3.39 24.56
C GLU A 61 -19.32 -4.02 23.20
N PRO A 62 -19.71 -3.26 22.15
CA PRO A 62 -19.97 -3.84 20.83
C PRO A 62 -18.74 -4.52 20.22
N VAL A 63 -17.55 -3.92 20.38
CA VAL A 63 -16.30 -4.50 19.88
C VAL A 63 -15.99 -5.78 20.63
N GLN A 64 -16.15 -5.79 21.95
CA GLN A 64 -15.93 -7.00 22.75
C GLN A 64 -16.87 -8.15 22.32
N LYS A 65 -18.15 -7.85 22.07
CA LYS A 65 -19.12 -8.83 21.57
C LYS A 65 -18.71 -9.36 20.20
N TYR A 66 -18.31 -8.48 19.29
CA TYR A 66 -17.86 -8.87 17.96
C TYR A 66 -16.65 -9.80 18.00
N LEU A 67 -15.60 -9.44 18.76
CA LEU A 67 -14.38 -10.26 18.89
C LEU A 67 -14.64 -11.65 19.49
N ARG A 68 -15.61 -11.76 20.42
CA ARG A 68 -16.06 -13.07 20.92
C ARG A 68 -16.84 -13.85 19.87
N TYR A 69 -17.74 -13.17 19.14
CA TYR A 69 -18.56 -13.77 18.09
C TYR A 69 -17.72 -14.37 16.96
N VAL A 70 -16.70 -13.65 16.47
CA VAL A 70 -15.78 -14.17 15.43
C VAL A 70 -14.82 -15.24 15.93
N GLY A 71 -14.84 -15.56 17.23
CA GLY A 71 -14.09 -16.69 17.80
C GLY A 71 -12.57 -16.51 17.82
N ILE A 72 -12.08 -15.28 17.94
CA ILE A 72 -10.62 -15.02 17.95
C ILE A 72 -9.98 -15.14 19.34
N ILE A 73 -10.77 -15.23 20.41
CA ILE A 73 -10.25 -15.41 21.76
C ILE A 73 -9.60 -16.79 21.89
N GLY A 74 -8.39 -16.83 22.45
CA GLY A 74 -7.59 -18.05 22.54
C GLY A 74 -6.71 -18.32 21.31
N LYS A 75 -6.74 -17.47 20.29
CA LYS A 75 -5.83 -17.51 19.13
C LYS A 75 -4.61 -16.60 19.33
N GLU A 76 -3.55 -16.81 18.56
CA GLU A 76 -2.40 -15.89 18.51
C GLU A 76 -2.85 -14.49 18.07
N LYS A 77 -2.24 -13.45 18.64
CA LYS A 77 -2.48 -12.07 18.21
C LYS A 77 -1.96 -11.85 16.80
N VAL A 78 -2.78 -11.20 15.97
CA VAL A 78 -2.40 -10.83 14.61
C VAL A 78 -1.62 -9.52 14.64
N TYR A 79 -0.35 -9.58 14.25
CA TYR A 79 0.53 -8.42 14.18
C TYR A 79 0.67 -7.84 12.78
N ASN A 80 0.37 -8.63 11.76
CA ASN A 80 0.30 -8.16 10.39
C ASN A 80 -0.52 -9.11 9.51
N PHE A 81 -0.92 -8.63 8.33
CA PHE A 81 -1.37 -9.48 7.24
C PHE A 81 -0.90 -8.92 5.90
N ARG A 82 -0.91 -9.76 4.86
CA ARG A 82 -0.70 -9.39 3.46
C ARG A 82 -1.93 -9.73 2.64
N ALA A 83 -2.46 -8.77 1.89
CA ALA A 83 -3.49 -9.01 0.89
C ALA A 83 -2.92 -8.74 -0.50
N VAL A 84 -3.06 -9.71 -1.40
CA VAL A 84 -2.72 -9.58 -2.82
C VAL A 84 -4.02 -9.68 -3.60
N THR A 85 -4.22 -8.76 -4.54
CA THR A 85 -5.46 -8.70 -5.31
C THR A 85 -5.13 -8.48 -6.77
N ASP A 86 -5.66 -9.36 -7.59
CA ASP A 86 -5.67 -9.25 -9.04
C ASP A 86 -7.13 -9.16 -9.48
N GLY A 87 -7.46 -8.19 -10.31
CA GLY A 87 -8.84 -7.95 -10.71
C GLY A 87 -8.96 -6.89 -11.79
N GLN A 88 -10.17 -6.38 -11.96
CA GLN A 88 -10.46 -5.35 -12.95
C GLN A 88 -11.24 -4.21 -12.29
N MET A 89 -10.93 -2.97 -12.69
CA MET A 89 -11.61 -1.79 -12.19
C MET A 89 -12.03 -0.88 -13.35
N LYS A 90 -13.27 -0.39 -13.28
CA LYS A 90 -13.82 0.57 -14.22
C LYS A 90 -13.41 1.98 -13.79
N MET A 91 -12.50 2.61 -14.53
CA MET A 91 -11.97 3.94 -14.20
C MET A 91 -12.95 5.07 -14.49
N ASN A 92 -13.90 4.84 -15.40
CA ASN A 92 -14.96 5.78 -15.73
C ASN A 92 -16.27 5.00 -15.80
N PRO A 93 -17.27 5.29 -14.95
CA PRO A 93 -18.53 4.55 -14.91
C PRO A 93 -19.27 4.57 -16.26
N ASN A 94 -19.04 5.59 -17.09
CA ASN A 94 -19.70 5.79 -18.38
C ASN A 94 -18.96 5.16 -19.57
N LYS A 95 -17.82 4.48 -19.37
CA LYS A 95 -17.05 3.83 -20.46
C LYS A 95 -16.96 2.34 -20.24
N ASP A 96 -17.21 1.51 -21.24
CA ASP A 96 -17.22 0.03 -21.08
C ASP A 96 -15.83 -0.61 -20.87
N GLU A 97 -14.76 0.18 -20.90
CA GLU A 97 -13.39 -0.27 -20.67
C GLU A 97 -13.13 -0.59 -19.19
N TRP A 98 -12.69 -1.81 -18.93
CA TRP A 98 -12.16 -2.26 -17.65
C TRP A 98 -10.63 -2.27 -17.71
N SER A 99 -9.99 -1.79 -16.64
CA SER A 99 -8.54 -1.82 -16.51
C SER A 99 -8.11 -2.90 -15.54
N ASP A 100 -7.17 -3.75 -15.94
CA ASP A 100 -6.56 -4.73 -15.05
C ASP A 100 -5.81 -4.01 -13.92
N ILE A 101 -6.09 -4.43 -12.69
CA ILE A 101 -5.44 -3.95 -11.48
C ILE A 101 -4.69 -5.09 -10.81
N ASN A 102 -3.49 -4.78 -10.32
CA ASN A 102 -2.76 -5.63 -9.39
C ASN A 102 -2.43 -4.78 -8.18
N SER A 103 -2.79 -5.23 -6.98
CA SER A 103 -2.46 -4.55 -5.75
C SER A 103 -1.88 -5.49 -4.71
N GLU A 104 -1.01 -4.93 -3.90
CA GLU A 104 -0.42 -5.57 -2.73
C GLU A 104 -0.58 -4.64 -1.53
N GLN A 105 -1.11 -5.20 -0.45
CA GLN A 105 -1.34 -4.48 0.80
C GLN A 105 -0.66 -5.19 1.95
N TYR A 106 -0.02 -4.43 2.82
CA TYR A 106 0.32 -4.86 4.17
C TYR A 106 -0.33 -3.95 5.20
N ASN A 107 -0.83 -4.56 6.26
CA ASN A 107 -1.20 -3.87 7.49
C ASN A 107 -0.36 -4.46 8.63
N PHE A 108 0.19 -3.60 9.48
CA PHE A 108 0.97 -3.93 10.67
C PHE A 108 0.32 -3.26 11.88
N PHE A 109 0.11 -4.03 12.95
CA PHE A 109 -0.71 -3.67 14.13
C PHE A 109 0.08 -3.56 15.43
N ASP A 110 1.38 -3.32 15.35
CA ASP A 110 2.22 -3.02 16.50
C ASP A 110 2.15 -1.53 16.88
N ASP A 111 3.06 -1.09 17.75
CA ASP A 111 3.11 0.29 18.23
C ASP A 111 3.24 1.30 17.07
N GLU A 112 3.97 0.92 16.03
CA GLU A 112 4.08 1.64 14.77
C GLU A 112 3.03 1.14 13.75
N LEU A 113 1.75 1.36 14.08
CA LEU A 113 0.62 1.05 13.21
C LEU A 113 0.87 1.59 11.80
N THR A 114 0.91 0.70 10.82
CA THR A 114 1.31 1.02 9.45
C THR A 114 0.42 0.26 8.47
N ARG A 115 -0.17 0.97 7.50
CA ARG A 115 -0.86 0.40 6.35
C ARG A 115 -0.17 0.87 5.08
N LEU A 116 0.18 -0.06 4.22
CA LEU A 116 0.81 0.19 2.93
C LEU A 116 -0.03 -0.50 1.86
N PHE A 117 -0.61 0.27 0.95
CA PHE A 117 -1.36 -0.23 -0.20
C PHE A 117 -0.67 0.24 -1.48
N TYR A 118 -0.08 -0.71 -2.20
CA TYR A 118 0.55 -0.47 -3.49
C TYR A 118 -0.31 -1.04 -4.61
N MET A 119 -0.55 -0.25 -5.64
CA MET A 119 -1.39 -0.64 -6.76
C MET A 119 -0.71 -0.29 -8.08
N LYS A 120 -0.87 -1.17 -9.06
CA LYS A 120 -0.54 -0.94 -10.46
C LYS A 120 -1.79 -1.13 -11.29
N VAL A 121 -2.02 -0.19 -12.21
CA VAL A 121 -3.10 -0.28 -13.20
C VAL A 121 -2.61 0.24 -14.54
N ASN A 122 -3.08 -0.33 -15.64
CA ASN A 122 -2.80 0.19 -16.98
C ASN A 122 -3.96 1.06 -17.47
N MET A 123 -3.71 2.36 -17.66
CA MET A 123 -4.68 3.30 -18.20
C MET A 123 -4.21 3.77 -19.57
N PHE A 124 -5.00 3.55 -20.62
CA PHE A 124 -4.62 3.89 -22.01
C PHE A 124 -3.20 3.42 -22.37
N HIS A 125 -2.86 2.18 -22.02
CA HIS A 125 -1.54 1.56 -22.25
C HIS A 125 -0.37 2.20 -21.46
N ILE A 126 -0.66 3.13 -20.54
CA ILE A 126 0.32 3.75 -19.65
C ILE A 126 0.18 3.14 -18.26
N PRO A 127 1.26 2.59 -17.66
CA PRO A 127 1.19 2.08 -16.30
C PRO A 127 1.07 3.24 -15.32
N VAL A 128 0.04 3.20 -14.47
CA VAL A 128 -0.17 4.12 -13.35
C VAL A 128 0.08 3.35 -12.06
N LEU A 129 0.98 3.90 -11.24
CA LEU A 129 1.39 3.31 -9.97
C LEU A 129 0.85 4.17 -8.83
N GLY A 130 0.21 3.56 -7.86
CA GLY A 130 -0.26 4.20 -6.64
C GLY A 130 0.40 3.60 -5.41
N LEU A 131 0.85 4.45 -4.49
CA LEU A 131 1.22 4.05 -3.13
C LEU A 131 0.40 4.88 -2.16
N HIS A 132 -0.45 4.21 -1.38
CA HIS A 132 -1.20 4.80 -0.29
C HIS A 132 -0.64 4.28 1.04
N SER A 133 -0.09 5.19 1.84
CA SER A 133 0.48 4.86 3.15
C SER A 133 -0.27 5.57 4.26
N TYR A 134 -0.54 4.85 5.35
CA TYR A 134 -1.19 5.36 6.55
C TYR A 134 -0.44 4.93 7.81
N ASN A 135 -0.34 5.84 8.77
CA ASN A 135 0.03 5.57 10.14
C ASN A 135 -0.76 6.48 11.10
N ARG A 136 -0.54 6.38 12.41
CA ARG A 136 -1.27 7.19 13.41
C ARG A 136 -1.11 8.71 13.23
N LYS A 137 -0.03 9.16 12.59
CA LYS A 137 0.34 10.58 12.45
C LYS A 137 -0.09 11.17 11.10
N GLU A 138 -0.06 10.37 10.03
CA GLU A 138 -0.31 10.87 8.68
C GLU A 138 -0.87 9.79 7.74
N ALA A 139 -1.55 10.25 6.70
CA ALA A 139 -1.92 9.49 5.53
C ALA A 139 -1.46 10.22 4.27
N ARG A 140 -0.98 9.46 3.28
CA ARG A 140 -0.50 9.99 2.01
C ARG A 140 -0.78 9.05 0.85
N MET A 141 -1.43 9.57 -0.19
CA MET A 141 -1.66 8.88 -1.45
C MET A 141 -0.80 9.52 -2.55
N HIS A 142 0.14 8.76 -3.09
CA HIS A 142 1.03 9.19 -4.16
C HIS A 142 0.81 8.33 -5.40
N ILE A 143 0.38 8.96 -6.50
CA ILE A 143 0.10 8.33 -7.79
C ILE A 143 1.03 8.90 -8.85
N LYS A 144 1.68 8.03 -9.63
CA LYS A 144 2.56 8.40 -10.75
C LYS A 144 2.17 7.68 -12.04
N ALA A 145 2.05 8.42 -13.14
CA ALA A 145 1.96 7.90 -14.49
C ALA A 145 3.35 7.51 -15.00
N ALA A 146 3.45 6.35 -15.64
CA ALA A 146 4.68 5.67 -16.01
C ALA A 146 5.69 5.50 -14.86
N GLY A 147 5.24 5.66 -13.60
CA GLY A 147 6.10 5.75 -12.43
C GLY A 147 6.98 7.01 -12.34
N ILE A 148 6.86 7.95 -13.29
CA ILE A 148 7.75 9.10 -13.43
C ILE A 148 7.01 10.41 -13.13
N PHE A 149 5.85 10.61 -13.73
CA PHE A 149 5.10 11.86 -13.64
C PHE A 149 4.05 11.77 -12.54
N THR A 150 4.15 12.63 -11.52
CA THR A 150 3.16 12.68 -10.44
C THR A 150 1.81 13.13 -10.99
N VAL A 151 0.79 12.30 -10.79
CA VAL A 151 -0.62 12.57 -11.11
C VAL A 151 -1.35 13.07 -9.88
N LEU A 152 -1.03 12.49 -8.72
CA LEU A 152 -1.61 12.86 -7.44
C LEU A 152 -0.56 12.72 -6.35
N ASP A 153 -0.49 13.70 -5.45
CA ASP A 153 0.26 13.60 -4.20
C ASP A 153 -0.58 14.28 -3.11
N ALA A 154 -1.47 13.50 -2.51
CA ALA A 154 -2.44 13.98 -1.54
C ALA A 154 -2.07 13.51 -0.14
N LYS A 155 -2.26 14.39 0.85
CA LYS A 155 -2.09 14.15 2.27
C LYS A 155 -3.05 15.03 3.05
N GLY A 156 -3.40 14.64 4.27
CA GLY A 156 -4.20 15.49 5.14
C GLY A 156 -4.93 14.74 6.23
N GLU A 157 -5.50 15.53 7.14
CA GLU A 157 -6.21 15.01 8.31
C GLU A 157 -7.49 14.25 7.92
N GLU A 158 -8.26 14.76 6.96
CA GLU A 158 -9.47 14.08 6.49
C GLU A 158 -9.15 12.69 5.91
N MET A 159 -8.07 12.59 5.12
CA MET A 159 -7.59 11.32 4.59
C MET A 159 -7.16 10.38 5.73
N ARG A 160 -6.45 10.90 6.74
CA ARG A 160 -6.02 10.11 7.90
C ARG A 160 -7.21 9.57 8.69
N ILE A 161 -8.26 10.37 8.88
CA ILE A 161 -9.50 9.93 9.55
C ILE A 161 -10.19 8.87 8.69
N GLY A 162 -10.33 9.09 7.39
CA GLY A 162 -10.90 8.12 6.45
C GLY A 162 -10.13 6.79 6.45
N ASP A 163 -8.80 6.82 6.42
CA ASP A 163 -7.96 5.63 6.46
C ASP A 163 -8.01 4.90 7.79
N THR A 164 -8.32 5.58 8.90
CA THR A 164 -8.60 4.92 10.18
C THR A 164 -9.81 3.99 10.05
N THR A 165 -10.84 4.41 9.31
CA THR A 165 -12.02 3.56 9.06
C THR A 165 -11.70 2.42 8.10
N THR A 166 -10.88 2.67 7.07
CA THR A 166 -10.40 1.64 6.14
C THR A 166 -9.58 0.58 6.87
N LEU A 167 -8.70 0.99 7.77
CA LEU A 167 -7.91 0.08 8.59
C LEU A 167 -8.81 -0.80 9.49
N LEU A 168 -9.83 -0.22 10.12
CA LEU A 168 -10.78 -0.99 10.91
C LEU A 168 -11.53 -2.01 10.04
N ASN A 169 -11.96 -1.61 8.86
CA ASN A 169 -12.59 -2.50 7.88
C ASN A 169 -11.66 -3.66 7.51
N ASP A 170 -10.40 -3.36 7.20
CA ASP A 170 -9.38 -4.34 6.89
C ASP A 170 -9.17 -5.36 8.02
N MET A 171 -9.17 -4.91 9.28
CA MET A 171 -9.08 -5.82 10.43
C MET A 171 -10.25 -6.81 10.44
N CYS A 172 -11.47 -6.32 10.22
CA CYS A 172 -12.68 -7.14 10.18
C CYS A 172 -12.65 -8.20 9.07
N PHE A 173 -12.14 -7.84 7.89
CA PHE A 173 -12.12 -8.76 6.74
C PHE A 173 -10.91 -9.69 6.70
N PHE A 174 -9.73 -9.24 7.12
CA PHE A 174 -8.49 -9.98 6.85
C PHE A 174 -7.78 -10.46 8.12
N ALA A 175 -7.90 -9.76 9.24
CA ALA A 175 -7.16 -10.09 10.46
C ALA A 175 -7.97 -10.97 11.43
N LEU A 176 -9.30 -10.91 11.36
CA LEU A 176 -10.20 -11.54 12.34
C LEU A 176 -10.84 -12.85 11.85
N LEU A 177 -10.50 -13.29 10.63
CA LEU A 177 -10.96 -14.56 10.09
C LEU A 177 -10.06 -15.73 10.54
N PRO A 178 -10.62 -16.92 10.80
CA PRO A 178 -9.88 -18.11 11.25
C PRO A 178 -8.80 -18.60 10.28
#